data_AF-A0A968NDH5-F1
#
_entry.id   AF-A0A968NDH5-F1
#
_cell.length_a   1.000
_cell.length_b   1.000
_cell.length_c   1.000
_cell.angle_alpha   90.00
_cell.angle_beta   90.00
_cell.angle_gamma   90.00
#
_symmetry.space_group_name_H-M   'P 1'
#
loop_
_entity.id
_entity.type
_entity.pdbx_description
1 polymer ?
#
loop_
_entity_poly.entity_id
_entity_poly.type
_entity_poly.pdbx_seq_one_letter_code
_entity_poly.pdbx_strand_id
1 'polypeptide(L)'
;MPPLPPDEPEQIGPLYFVPNADYPYPFRVEKPPRFWLDEQTGLLKDAVEVYLRTEPLNREQFELLMLYLRQYVERAVITADADRPRLLTRLAKLRSVNEITNYVEELAEWGLEPF
;
A
#
# COMPACT_ATOMS: atom_id res chain seq x y z
N MET A 1 -6.31 -30.95 5.91
CA MET A 1 -5.41 -29.97 5.26
C MET A 1 -4.47 -29.46 6.34
N PRO A 2 -3.15 -29.46 6.16
CA PRO A 2 -2.28 -28.78 7.11
C PRO A 2 -2.53 -27.27 7.01
N PRO A 3 -2.39 -26.50 8.12
CA PRO A 3 -2.43 -25.05 8.06
C PRO A 3 -1.24 -24.55 7.22
N LEU A 4 -1.49 -23.59 6.33
CA LEU A 4 -0.42 -22.87 5.62
C LEU A 4 0.51 -22.21 6.67
N PRO A 5 1.85 -22.28 6.52
CA PRO A 5 2.75 -21.60 7.44
C PRO A 5 2.50 -20.08 7.38
N PRO A 6 2.42 -19.37 8.53
CA PRO A 6 2.02 -17.97 8.56
C PRO A 6 3.18 -16.97 8.43
N ASP A 7 4.33 -17.30 7.84
CA ASP A 7 5.56 -16.55 8.13
C ASP A 7 6.55 -16.35 6.96
N GLU A 8 6.21 -16.60 5.70
CA GLU A 8 7.17 -16.35 4.62
C GLU A 8 7.23 -14.85 4.26
N PRO A 9 8.40 -14.18 4.40
CA PRO A 9 8.56 -12.81 3.98
C PRO A 9 8.34 -12.69 2.48
N GLU A 10 7.49 -11.75 2.09
CA GLU A 10 7.25 -11.45 0.69
C GLU A 10 8.20 -10.35 0.22
N GLN A 11 9.04 -10.67 -0.77
CA GLN A 11 9.88 -9.68 -1.42
C GLN A 11 9.16 -9.13 -2.65
N ILE A 12 8.99 -7.81 -2.69
CA ILE A 12 8.44 -7.13 -3.86
C ILE A 12 9.37 -5.97 -4.20
N GLY A 13 10.09 -6.12 -5.31
CA GLY A 13 11.17 -5.19 -5.67
C GLY A 13 12.24 -5.14 -4.57
N PRO A 14 12.61 -3.93 -4.08
CA PRO A 14 13.56 -3.79 -2.99
C PRO A 14 12.93 -3.90 -1.58
N LEU A 15 11.60 -4.01 -1.48
CA LEU A 15 10.89 -4.04 -0.20
C LEU A 15 10.69 -5.48 0.28
N TYR A 16 10.82 -5.67 1.59
CA TYR A 16 10.57 -6.95 2.26
C TYR A 16 9.44 -6.79 3.26
N PHE A 17 8.37 -7.54 3.07
CA PHE A 17 7.17 -7.48 3.89
C PHE A 17 7.01 -8.77 4.69
N VAL A 18 6.83 -8.64 6.01
CA VAL A 18 6.54 -9.78 6.89
C VAL A 18 5.11 -9.71 7.42
N PRO A 19 4.40 -10.84 7.56
CA PRO A 19 3.11 -10.87 8.24
C PRO A 19 3.19 -10.24 9.63
N ASN A 20 2.30 -9.29 9.88
CA ASN A 20 2.11 -8.67 11.17
C ASN A 20 1.17 -9.55 12.00
N ALA A 21 1.72 -10.17 13.04
CA ALA A 21 1.00 -11.07 13.94
C ALA A 21 -0.19 -10.39 14.64
N ASP A 22 -0.19 -9.06 14.76
CA ASP A 22 -1.30 -8.30 15.34
C ASP A 22 -2.52 -8.24 14.40
N TYR A 23 -2.38 -8.63 13.12
CA TYR A 23 -3.41 -8.47 12.09
C TYR A 23 -3.48 -9.65 11.09
N PRO A 24 -3.95 -10.83 11.50
CA PRO A 24 -3.99 -12.02 10.64
C PRO A 24 -5.02 -11.93 9.50
N TYR A 25 -4.63 -12.36 8.29
CA TYR A 25 -5.54 -12.64 7.15
C TYR A 25 -6.39 -13.89 7.43
N PRO A 26 -7.70 -13.95 7.08
CA PRO A 26 -8.56 -12.87 6.64
C PRO A 26 -9.07 -12.03 7.84
N PHE A 27 -9.16 -10.72 7.65
CA PHE A 27 -9.54 -9.79 8.70
C PHE A 27 -10.95 -10.04 9.24
N ARG A 28 -11.09 -10.16 10.57
CA ARG A 28 -12.37 -10.10 11.29
C ARG A 28 -12.48 -8.81 12.12
N VAL A 29 -12.26 -7.65 11.50
CA VAL A 29 -12.31 -6.34 12.18
C VAL A 29 -13.18 -5.34 11.41
N GLU A 30 -13.91 -4.47 12.13
CA GLU A 30 -14.84 -3.48 11.56
C GLU A 30 -14.16 -2.39 10.72
N LYS A 31 -12.90 -2.08 11.03
CA LYS A 31 -12.03 -1.24 10.19
C LYS A 31 -10.72 -2.01 9.97
N PRO A 32 -10.35 -2.32 8.71
CA PRO A 32 -9.10 -2.99 8.45
C PRO A 32 -7.93 -2.09 8.88
N PRO A 33 -6.88 -2.64 9.50
CA PRO A 33 -5.67 -1.90 9.81
C PRO A 33 -5.02 -1.36 8.52
N ARG A 34 -4.22 -0.31 8.67
CA ARG A 34 -3.23 0.13 7.69
C ARG A 34 -2.18 -0.99 7.51
N PHE A 35 -2.57 -2.03 6.76
CA PHE A 35 -1.89 -3.28 6.44
C PHE A 35 -1.42 -4.22 7.57
N TRP A 36 -1.52 -5.52 7.27
CA TRP A 36 -1.03 -6.69 8.03
C TRP A 36 0.42 -7.07 7.69
N LEU A 37 1.17 -6.21 7.01
CA LEU A 37 2.50 -6.52 6.50
C LEU A 37 3.41 -5.39 6.95
N ASP A 38 4.43 -5.72 7.73
CA ASP A 38 5.41 -4.76 8.20
C ASP A 38 6.61 -4.76 7.24
N GLU A 39 6.97 -3.59 6.75
CA GLU A 39 8.07 -3.41 5.80
C GLU A 39 9.39 -3.34 6.58
N GLN A 40 10.29 -4.31 6.35
CA GLN A 40 11.46 -4.54 7.21
C GLN A 40 12.75 -3.83 6.73
N THR A 41 12.78 -3.28 5.52
CA THR A 41 13.98 -2.58 5.00
C THR A 41 14.07 -1.13 5.48
N GLY A 42 12.95 -0.52 5.87
CA GLY A 42 12.87 0.89 6.27
C GLY A 42 12.79 1.86 5.08
N LEU A 43 13.02 1.39 3.85
CA LEU A 43 13.03 2.22 2.64
C LEU A 43 11.64 2.82 2.36
N LEU A 44 10.59 2.05 2.59
CA LEU A 44 9.22 2.54 2.40
C LEU A 44 8.88 3.61 3.44
N LYS A 45 9.26 3.38 4.70
CA LYS A 45 9.04 4.34 5.78
C LYS A 45 9.69 5.69 5.46
N ASP A 46 10.94 5.68 5.02
CA ASP A 46 11.66 6.90 4.64
C ASP A 46 10.96 7.64 3.49
N ALA A 47 10.51 6.90 2.45
CA ALA A 47 9.78 7.48 1.33
C ALA A 47 8.42 8.07 1.75
N VAL A 48 7.69 7.41 2.65
CA VAL A 48 6.42 7.90 3.19
C VAL A 48 6.63 9.14 4.05
N GLU A 49 7.66 9.18 4.89
CA GLU A 49 7.95 10.36 5.72
C GLU A 49 8.27 11.59 4.87
N VAL A 50 9.06 11.44 3.80
CA VAL A 50 9.37 12.52 2.85
C VAL A 50 8.08 13.00 2.15
N TYR A 51 7.23 12.06 1.73
CA TYR A 51 5.93 12.37 1.13
C TYR A 51 5.02 13.15 2.09
N LEU A 52 4.89 12.71 3.34
CA LEU A 52 4.05 13.37 4.35
C LEU A 52 4.56 14.74 4.76
N ARG A 53 5.88 14.98 4.64
CA ARG A 53 6.49 16.30 4.84
C ARG A 53 6.27 17.25 3.65
N THR A 54 5.63 16.78 2.58
CA THR A 54 5.44 17.53 1.33
C THR A 54 6.77 17.88 0.65
N GLU A 55 7.82 17.09 0.92
CA GLU A 55 9.13 17.26 0.31
C GLU A 55 9.19 16.58 -1.06
N PRO A 56 10.03 17.06 -2.00
CA PRO A 56 10.17 16.43 -3.30
C PRO A 56 10.78 15.04 -3.16
N LEU A 57 10.05 14.02 -3.63
CA LEU A 57 10.55 12.65 -3.69
C LEU A 57 11.61 12.51 -4.78
N ASN A 58 12.70 11.81 -4.45
CA ASN A 58 13.62 11.34 -5.48
C ASN A 58 12.99 10.17 -6.28
N ARG A 59 13.67 9.75 -7.35
CA ARG A 59 13.16 8.70 -8.24
C ARG A 59 12.90 7.38 -7.52
N GLU A 60 13.81 6.96 -6.65
CA GLU A 60 13.71 5.69 -5.92
C GLU A 60 12.54 5.73 -4.94
N GLN A 61 12.41 6.79 -4.14
CA GLN A 61 11.29 7.00 -3.23
C GLN A 61 9.94 7.03 -3.96
N PHE A 62 9.89 7.67 -5.14
CA PHE A 62 8.69 7.66 -5.97
C PHE A 62 8.35 6.24 -6.44
N GLU A 63 9.31 5.48 -6.94
CA GLU A 63 9.11 4.09 -7.37
C GLU A 63 8.65 3.20 -6.21
N LEU A 64 9.19 3.40 -4.99
CA LEU A 64 8.78 2.70 -3.77
C LEU A 64 7.32 2.99 -3.38
N LEU A 65 6.91 4.27 -3.38
CA LEU A 65 5.53 4.64 -3.08
C LEU A 65 4.55 4.08 -4.12
N MET A 66 4.92 4.11 -5.40
CA MET A 66 4.11 3.54 -6.47
C MET A 66 3.94 2.03 -6.31
N LEU A 67 5.01 1.34 -5.91
CA LEU A 67 4.98 -0.09 -5.63
C LEU A 67 4.09 -0.42 -4.44
N TYR A 68 4.23 0.34 -3.36
CA TYR A 68 3.40 0.22 -2.17
C TYR A 68 1.91 0.47 -2.49
N LEU A 69 1.57 1.58 -3.15
CA LEU A 69 0.20 1.91 -3.51
C LEU A 69 -0.43 0.85 -4.43
N ARG A 70 0.37 0.22 -5.30
CA ARG A 70 -0.11 -0.87 -6.14
C ARG A 70 -0.52 -2.07 -5.30
N GLN A 71 0.36 -2.52 -4.41
CA GLN A 71 0.07 -3.64 -3.52
C GLN A 71 -1.11 -3.32 -2.61
N TYR A 72 -1.18 -2.08 -2.12
CA TYR A 72 -2.27 -1.56 -1.32
C TYR A 72 -3.60 -1.76 -2.05
N VAL A 73 -3.73 -1.24 -3.27
CA VAL A 73 -4.97 -1.31 -4.06
C VAL A 73 -5.30 -2.75 -4.50
N GLU A 74 -4.29 -3.58 -4.80
CA GLU A 74 -4.49 -4.98 -5.19
C GLU A 74 -5.08 -5.82 -4.05
N ARG A 75 -4.79 -5.50 -2.80
CA ARG A 75 -5.09 -6.35 -1.63
C ARG A 75 -6.09 -5.72 -0.65
N ALA A 76 -6.31 -4.42 -0.72
CA ALA A 76 -7.23 -3.74 0.18
C ALA A 76 -8.68 -4.18 -0.06
N VAL A 77 -9.43 -4.26 1.04
CA VAL A 77 -10.88 -4.41 1.00
C VAL A 77 -11.46 -3.09 0.51
N ILE A 78 -12.09 -3.12 -0.65
CA ILE A 78 -12.74 -1.97 -1.27
C ILE A 78 -14.25 -2.07 -1.11
N THR A 79 -14.94 -0.94 -1.14
CA THR A 79 -16.41 -0.93 -1.27
C THR A 79 -16.84 -1.72 -2.50
N ALA A 80 -18.00 -2.40 -2.43
CA ALA A 80 -18.47 -3.29 -3.50
C ALA A 80 -18.59 -2.61 -4.87
N ASP A 81 -18.76 -1.29 -4.90
CA ASP A 81 -18.92 -0.49 -6.12
C ASP A 81 -17.60 0.04 -6.72
N ALA A 82 -16.46 -0.22 -6.08
CA ALA A 82 -15.17 0.30 -6.54
C ALA A 82 -14.58 -0.51 -7.72
N ASP A 83 -14.16 0.20 -8.77
CA ASP A 83 -13.50 -0.40 -9.93
C ASP A 83 -11.97 -0.50 -9.72
N ARG A 84 -11.53 -1.62 -9.12
CA ARG A 84 -10.10 -1.88 -8.88
C ARG A 84 -9.24 -1.83 -10.15
N PRO A 85 -9.61 -2.47 -11.29
CA PRO A 85 -8.87 -2.32 -12.53
C PRO A 85 -8.65 -0.87 -12.97
N ARG A 86 -9.67 -0.01 -12.82
CA ARG A 86 -9.57 1.42 -13.11
C ARG A 86 -8.57 2.13 -12.18
N LEU A 87 -8.63 1.87 -10.87
CA LEU A 87 -7.69 2.44 -9.90
C LEU A 87 -6.24 2.04 -10.21
N LEU A 88 -5.98 0.77 -10.51
CA LEU A 88 -4.65 0.29 -10.89
C LEU A 88 -4.15 0.90 -12.22
N THR A 89 -5.05 1.08 -13.20
CA THR A 89 -4.73 1.74 -14.46
C THR A 89 -4.39 3.22 -14.25
N ARG A 90 -5.09 3.88 -13.32
CA ARG A 90 -4.83 5.27 -12.96
C ARG A 90 -3.47 5.41 -12.24
N LEU A 91 -3.19 4.52 -11.30
CA LEU A 91 -1.92 4.46 -10.57
C LEU A 91 -0.74 4.35 -11.54
N ALA A 92 -0.79 3.45 -12.53
CA ALA A 92 0.30 3.26 -13.50
C ALA A 92 0.65 4.52 -14.33
N LYS A 93 -0.24 5.52 -14.35
CA LYS A 93 -0.06 6.77 -15.09
C LYS A 93 0.46 7.94 -14.24
N LEU A 94 0.58 7.80 -12.92
CA LEU A 94 1.11 8.88 -12.07
C LEU A 94 2.59 9.13 -12.37
N ARG A 95 2.99 10.41 -12.40
CA ARG A 95 4.36 10.87 -12.72
C ARG A 95 4.89 11.90 -11.72
N SER A 96 4.08 12.33 -10.76
CA SER A 96 4.44 13.40 -9.83
C SER A 96 3.83 13.20 -8.45
N VAL A 97 4.44 13.84 -7.44
CA VAL A 97 3.96 13.81 -6.05
C VAL A 97 2.54 14.36 -5.94
N ASN A 98 2.24 15.47 -6.62
CA ASN A 98 0.90 16.04 -6.63
C ASN A 98 -0.16 15.08 -7.18
N GLU A 99 0.18 14.30 -8.21
CA GLU A 99 -0.73 13.27 -8.72
C GLU A 99 -0.92 12.12 -7.74
N ILE A 100 0.12 11.75 -6.97
CA ILE A 100 -0.01 10.79 -5.88
C ILE A 100 -0.97 11.31 -4.82
N THR A 101 -0.82 12.57 -4.39
CA THR A 101 -1.71 13.17 -3.39
C THR A 101 -3.17 13.17 -3.84
N ASN A 102 -3.43 13.65 -5.06
CA ASN A 102 -4.78 13.62 -5.63
C ASN A 102 -5.33 12.19 -5.75
N TYR A 103 -4.47 11.21 -6.05
CA TYR A 103 -4.88 9.81 -6.14
C TYR A 103 -5.21 9.23 -4.76
N VAL A 104 -4.45 9.57 -3.72
CA VAL A 104 -4.75 9.15 -2.33
C VAL A 104 -6.08 9.73 -1.86
N GLU A 105 -6.38 10.98 -2.20
CA GLU A 105 -7.68 11.58 -1.92
C GLU A 105 -8.82 10.85 -2.66
N GLU A 106 -8.63 10.49 -3.94
CA GLU A 106 -9.57 9.67 -4.71
C GLU A 106 -9.79 8.29 -4.06
N LEU A 107 -8.73 7.66 -3.54
CA LEU A 107 -8.84 6.38 -2.83
C LEU A 107 -9.74 6.49 -1.59
N ALA A 108 -9.69 7.59 -0.84
CA ALA A 108 -10.49 7.78 0.36
C ALA A 108 -12.01 7.73 0.07
N GLU A 109 -12.44 8.12 -1.14
CA GLU A 109 -13.85 8.01 -1.57
C GLU A 109 -14.35 6.55 -1.59
N TRP A 110 -13.43 5.59 -1.75
CA TRP A 110 -13.71 4.15 -1.79
C TRP A 110 -13.38 3.44 -0.46
N GLY A 111 -13.17 4.22 0.60
CA GLY A 111 -12.78 3.71 1.92
C GLY A 111 -11.33 3.24 2.00
N LEU A 112 -10.48 3.68 1.05
CA LEU A 112 -9.07 3.32 0.98
C LEU A 112 -8.20 4.47 1.51
N GLU A 113 -7.59 4.26 2.68
CA GLU A 113 -6.66 5.20 3.32
C GLU A 113 -5.26 4.56 3.43
N PRO A 114 -4.36 4.75 2.44
CA PRO A 114 -3.02 4.16 2.44
C PRO A 114 -2.04 4.82 3.42
N PHE A 115 -2.34 6.03 3.94
CA PHE A 115 -1.44 6.79 4.81
C PHE A 115 -2.10 7.24 6.09
#